data_AF-G3IY55-F1
#
_entry.id   AF-G3IY55-F1
#
_cell.length_a   1.000
_cell.length_b   1.000
_cell.length_c   1.000
_cell.angle_alpha   90.00
_cell.angle_beta   90.00
_cell.angle_gamma   90.00
#
_symmetry.space_group_name_H-M   'P 1'
#
loop_
_entity.id
_entity.type
_entity.pdbx_description
1 polymer ?
#
loop_
_entity_poly.entity_id
_entity_poly.type
_entity_poly.pdbx_seq_one_letter_code
_entity_poly.pdbx_strand_id
1 'polypeptide(L)' 'MNGLSYLLDTLIGLLKGNDEAISILSGINLPACGFSAITRMELLSYPDLTIDEEQAINRLLDRMTHLARRMVSR' A
#
# COMPACT_ATOMS: atom_id res chain seq x y z
N MET A 1 -0.57 -0.62 -21.85
CA MET A 1 -1.49 -1.11 -20.81
C MET A 1 -0.67 -1.41 -19.56
N ASN A 2 -0.51 -0.45 -18.65
CA ASN A 2 0.25 -0.68 -17.42
C ASN A 2 -0.66 -1.46 -16.47
N GLY A 3 -0.31 -2.70 -16.12
CA GLY A 3 -1.12 -3.67 -15.33
C GLY A 3 -1.39 -3.30 -13.87
N LEU A 4 -1.45 -2.00 -13.58
CA LEU A 4 -1.77 -1.41 -12.28
C LEU A 4 -3.24 -1.04 -12.28
N SER A 5 -4.03 -1.76 -11.50
CA SER A 5 -5.49 -1.62 -11.52
C SER A 5 -6.02 -0.75 -10.39
N TYR A 6 -5.27 -0.63 -9.28
CA TYR A 6 -5.75 0.04 -8.06
C TYR A 6 -4.61 0.75 -7.32
N LEU A 7 -4.86 1.99 -6.90
CA LEU A 7 -4.04 2.75 -5.96
C LEU A 7 -4.68 2.59 -4.58
N LEU A 8 -3.93 2.07 -3.60
CA LEU A 8 -4.50 1.67 -2.32
C LEU A 8 -4.25 2.73 -1.24
N ASP A 9 -5.07 3.77 -1.23
CA ASP A 9 -5.03 4.83 -0.20
C ASP A 9 -5.62 4.36 1.15
N THR A 10 -6.30 3.22 1.18
CA THR A 10 -6.95 2.62 2.37
C THR A 10 -6.06 1.68 3.19
N LEU A 11 -4.74 1.69 2.95
CA LEU A 11 -3.77 0.84 3.66
C LEU A 11 -3.80 0.99 5.19
N ILE A 12 -4.12 2.18 5.71
CA ILE A 12 -4.25 2.43 7.16
C ILE A 12 -5.39 1.62 7.78
N GLY A 13 -6.51 1.44 7.07
CA GLY A 13 -7.66 0.66 7.56
C GLY A 13 -7.33 -0.81 7.77
N LEU A 14 -6.45 -1.37 6.95
CA LEU A 14 -5.97 -2.75 7.10
C LEU A 14 -5.09 -2.95 8.33
N LEU A 15 -4.17 -2.03 8.54
CA LEU A 15 -3.21 -2.11 9.64
C LEU A 15 -3.93 -2.06 10.98
N LYS A 16 -5.04 -1.32 11.03
CA LYS A 16 -5.93 -1.26 12.20
C LYS A 16 -6.87 -2.45 12.34
N GLY A 17 -6.73 -3.49 11.51
CA GLY A 17 -7.54 -4.71 11.60
C GLY A 17 -9.03 -4.49 11.33
N ASN A 18 -9.37 -3.53 10.46
CA ASN A 18 -10.77 -3.30 10.10
C ASN A 18 -11.29 -4.47 9.24
N ASP A 19 -12.24 -5.24 9.78
CA ASP A 19 -12.83 -6.42 9.15
C ASP A 19 -13.41 -6.14 7.75
N GLU A 20 -13.99 -4.95 7.55
CA GLU A 20 -14.54 -4.55 6.26
C GLU A 20 -13.42 -4.34 5.22
N ALA A 21 -12.32 -3.71 5.63
CA ALA A 21 -11.14 -3.53 4.77
C ALA A 21 -10.48 -4.88 4.44
N ILE A 22 -10.39 -5.79 5.40
CA ILE A 22 -9.87 -7.16 5.20
C ILE A 22 -10.76 -7.92 4.22
N SER A 23 -12.09 -7.84 4.38
CA SER A 23 -13.05 -8.50 3.49
C SER A 23 -12.93 -8.00 2.05
N ILE A 24 -12.81 -6.69 1.84
CA ILE A 24 -12.67 -6.09 0.51
C ILE A 24 -11.37 -6.57 -0.18
N LEU A 25 -10.28 -6.73 0.57
CA LEU A 25 -8.99 -7.14 0.01
C LEU A 25 -8.83 -8.63 -0.19
N SER A 26 -9.68 -9.46 0.42
CA SER A 26 -9.61 -10.93 0.28
C SER A 26 -9.67 -11.42 -1.19
N GLY A 27 -10.21 -10.60 -2.10
CA GLY A 27 -10.26 -10.87 -3.54
C GLY A 27 -9.24 -10.13 -4.40
N ILE A 28 -8.36 -9.31 -3.81
CA ILE A 28 -7.45 -8.42 -4.56
C ILE A 28 -6.08 -9.08 -4.76
N ASN A 29 -5.63 -9.08 -6.02
CA ASN A 29 -4.29 -9.52 -6.38
C ASN A 29 -3.26 -8.42 -6.06
N LEU A 30 -2.65 -8.47 -4.87
CA LEU A 30 -1.71 -7.45 -4.36
C LEU A 30 -0.58 -7.05 -5.34
N PRO A 31 0.03 -7.96 -6.13
CA PRO A 31 0.98 -7.60 -7.18
C PRO A 31 0.44 -6.63 -8.25
N ALA A 32 -0.87 -6.62 -8.50
CA ALA A 32 -1.54 -5.71 -9.42
C ALA A 32 -1.92 -4.35 -8.79
N CYS A 33 -1.66 -4.19 -7.48
CA CYS A 33 -1.80 -2.94 -6.76
C CYS A 33 -0.50 -2.16 -6.79
N GLY A 34 -0.61 -0.84 -6.88
CA GLY A 34 0.54 0.06 -6.81
C GLY A 34 0.50 0.93 -5.57
N PHE A 35 1.68 1.34 -5.10
CA PHE A 35 1.81 2.39 -4.09
C PHE A 35 2.82 3.45 -4.54
N SER A 36 2.61 4.70 -4.17
CA SER A 36 3.56 5.78 -4.46
C SER A 36 4.57 5.95 -3.32
N ALA A 37 5.69 6.62 -3.60
CA ALA A 37 6.63 7.03 -2.56
C ALA A 37 5.95 7.91 -1.48
N ILE A 38 4.97 8.73 -1.86
CA ILE A 38 4.18 9.56 -0.94
C ILE A 38 3.36 8.67 0.00
N THR A 39 2.64 7.69 -0.56
CA THR A 39 1.86 6.72 0.23
C THR A 39 2.72 5.99 1.26
N ARG A 40 3.93 5.57 0.87
CA ARG A 40 4.89 4.95 1.80
C ARG A 40 5.31 5.93 2.91
N MET A 41 5.63 7.17 2.55
CA MET A 41 6.01 8.19 3.53
C MET A 41 4.88 8.49 4.51
N GLU A 42 3.64 8.62 4.04
CA GLU A 42 2.47 8.86 4.88
C GLU A 42 2.22 7.72 5.88
N LEU A 43 2.31 6.47 5.42
CA LEU A 43 2.14 5.29 6.28
C LEU A 43 3.22 5.19 7.35
N LEU A 44 4.49 5.41 6.98
CA LEU A 44 5.62 5.29 7.89
C LEU A 44 5.82 6.52 8.79
N SER A 45 5.14 7.64 8.49
CA SER A 45 5.20 8.86 9.31
C SER A 45 4.06 8.95 10.33
N TYR A 46 3.24 7.91 10.47
CA TYR A 46 2.14 7.91 11.43
C TYR A 46 2.68 8.02 12.87
N PRO A 47 2.23 9.01 13.67
CA PRO A 47 2.65 9.11 15.06
C PRO A 47 2.16 7.89 15.85
N ASP A 48 3.00 7.37 16.74
CA ASP A 48 2.75 6.15 17.52
C ASP A 48 2.76 4.84 16.72
N LEU A 49 3.34 4.82 15.52
CA LEU A 49 3.57 3.59 14.76
C LEU A 49 4.51 2.66 15.55
N THR A 50 4.02 1.48 15.91
CA THR A 50 4.83 0.45 16.58
C THR A 50 5.76 -0.24 15.59
N ILE A 51 6.82 -0.87 16.12
CA ILE A 51 7.77 -1.66 15.30
C ILE A 51 7.04 -2.78 14.54
N ASP A 52 6.06 -3.43 15.17
CA ASP A 52 5.29 -4.51 14.56
C ASP A 52 4.41 -4.01 13.40
N GLU A 53 3.76 -2.86 13.57
CA GLU A 53 2.99 -2.21 12.51
C GLU A 53 3.89 -1.74 11.36
N GLU A 54 5.05 -1.17 11.66
CA GLU A 54 6.03 -0.80 10.64
C GLU A 54 6.48 -2.02 9.82
N GLN A 55 6.76 -3.15 10.47
CA GLN A 55 7.11 -4.39 9.79
C GLN A 55 5.95 -4.95 8.97
N ALA A 56 4.71 -4.81 9.44
CA ALA A 56 3.51 -5.21 8.70
C ALA A 56 3.31 -4.34 7.45
N ILE A 57 3.50 -3.03 7.56
CA ILE A 57 3.49 -2.09 6.43
C ILE A 57 4.50 -2.50 5.38
N ASN A 58 5.77 -2.67 5.77
CA ASN A 58 6.83 -3.01 4.82
C ASN A 58 6.54 -4.35 4.12
N ARG A 59 6.11 -5.38 4.86
CA ARG A 59 5.71 -6.68 4.29
C ARG A 59 4.56 -6.58 3.29
N LEU A 60 3.63 -5.66 3.50
CA LEU A 60 2.51 -5.40 2.58
C LEU A 60 2.98 -4.67 1.32
N LEU A 61 3.78 -3.61 1.50
CA LEU A 61 4.33 -2.83 0.38
C LEU A 61 5.26 -3.67 -0.52
N ASP A 62 6.02 -4.61 0.05
CA ASP A 62 6.88 -5.54 -0.71
C ASP A 62 6.08 -6.45 -1.67
N ARG A 63 4.77 -6.63 -1.42
CA ARG A 63 3.88 -7.43 -2.28
C ARG A 63 3.19 -6.59 -3.36
N MET A 64 3.39 -5.27 -3.36
CA MET A 64 2.78 -4.31 -4.27
C MET A 64 3.82 -3.73 -5.23
N THR A 65 3.37 -3.14 -6.33
CA THR A 65 4.24 -2.48 -7.29
C THR A 65 4.56 -1.04 -6.85
N HIS A 66 5.83 -0.72 -6.60
CA HIS A 66 6.24 0.66 -6.32
C HIS A 66 6.12 1.52 -7.58
N LEU A 67 5.23 2.52 -7.52
CA LEU A 67 5.01 3.51 -8.57
C LEU A 67 6.08 4.59 -8.48
N ALA A 68 7.31 4.26 -8.90
CA ALA A 68 8.31 5.27 -9.15
C ALA A 68 7.77 6.21 -10.24
N ARG A 69 7.68 7.51 -9.94
CA ARG A 69 7.22 8.56 -10.86
C ARG A 69 7.91 8.35 -12.22
N ARG A 70 7.18 7.81 -13.20
CA ARG A 70 7.69 7.65 -14.55
C ARG A 70 7.88 9.06 -15.08
N MET A 71 9.14 9.52 -15.21
CA MET A 71 9.42 10.67 -16.05
C MET A 71 8.83 10.34 -17.43
N VAL A 72 7.80 11.08 -17.81
CA VAL A 72 7.30 11.07 -19.18
C VAL A 72 8.42 11.69 -20.01
N SER A 73 9.29 10.86 -20.59
CA SER A 73 10.08 11.28 -21.74
C SER A 73 9.09 11.54 -22.86
N ARG A 74 8.90 12.83 -23.15
CA ARG A 74 8.28 13.29 -24.39
C ARG A 74 9.23 13.07 -25.56
#